data_AF-A0A9P1ELG2-F1
#
_entry.id   AF-A0A9P1ELG2-F1
#
_cell.length_a   1.000
_cell.length_b   1.000
_cell.length_c   1.000
_cell.angle_alpha   90.00
_cell.angle_beta   90.00
_cell.angle_gamma   90.00
#
_symmetry.space_group_name_H-M   'P 1'
#
loop_
_entity.id
_entity.type
_entity.pdbx_description
1 polymer ?
#
loop_
_entity_poly.entity_id
_entity_poly.type
_entity_poly.pdbx_seq_one_letter_code
_entity_poly.pdbx_strand_id
1 'polypeptide(L)'
;MGTMLSEALPYGEDHHALYLKLAFTSTFVAGIFQASLGFFRLGFLIDFLSKPTLLGFMSGAAVIVSLQQLKSLLGIVHFTDKMQIVPVLSSVFHHTDEWSWQTIVIGMLFLILMLTARQFSIWKPKFFWISAAAPLTSVILSTVIVALLGAKAHKIATIGHLPKGLNPPSSKMLYFGGSYLILAIKTGIVTGILSLTEGIAVGRTFAALKNYQVDGNQEMMAIGLMNMVGSCSSCYVTTGCGEVPVDLGDPWGRPYLTPCLSSRIL
;
A
#
# COMPACT_ATOMS: atom_id res chain seq x y z
N MET A 1 -10.57 0.62 0.78
CA MET A 1 -10.91 1.89 0.10
C MET A 1 -11.42 1.66 -1.32
N GLY A 2 -10.61 1.04 -2.19
CA GLY A 2 -10.93 0.95 -3.62
C GLY A 2 -12.21 0.20 -3.99
N THR A 3 -12.50 -0.94 -3.33
CA THR A 3 -13.74 -1.72 -3.60
C THR A 3 -15.01 -0.97 -3.21
N MET A 4 -15.03 -0.37 -2.01
CA MET A 4 -16.20 0.38 -1.53
C MET A 4 -16.55 1.59 -2.42
N LEU A 5 -15.53 2.22 -3.02
CA LEU A 5 -15.73 3.35 -3.93
C LEU A 5 -16.10 2.87 -5.34
N SER A 6 -15.43 1.84 -5.87
CA SER A 6 -15.71 1.33 -7.22
C SER A 6 -17.09 0.67 -7.33
N GLU A 7 -17.54 -0.05 -6.31
CA GLU A 7 -18.84 -0.74 -6.32
C GLU A 7 -20.04 0.22 -6.29
N ALA A 8 -19.86 1.41 -5.72
CA ALA A 8 -20.92 2.41 -5.59
C ALA A 8 -20.98 3.40 -6.77
N LEU A 9 -19.99 3.38 -7.66
CA LEU A 9 -19.90 4.32 -8.77
C LEU A 9 -20.39 3.68 -10.08
N PRO A 10 -21.28 4.35 -10.85
CA PRO A 10 -21.66 3.86 -12.16
C PRO A 10 -20.45 3.89 -13.13
N TYR A 11 -20.32 2.86 -13.96
CA TYR A 11 -19.32 2.81 -15.03
C TYR A 11 -19.69 3.83 -16.14
N GLY A 12 -18.84 4.82 -16.40
CA GLY A 12 -19.05 5.90 -17.37
C GLY A 12 -17.79 6.75 -17.61
N GLU A 13 -17.81 7.68 -18.57
CA GLU A 13 -16.63 8.47 -18.97
C GLU A 13 -16.03 9.32 -17.81
N ASP A 14 -16.86 9.78 -16.86
CA ASP A 14 -16.42 10.57 -15.70
C ASP A 14 -15.97 9.74 -14.48
N HIS A 15 -15.94 8.40 -14.60
CA HIS A 15 -15.71 7.50 -13.47
C HIS A 15 -14.37 7.74 -12.77
N HIS A 16 -13.30 7.98 -13.55
CA HIS A 16 -11.96 8.19 -13.01
C HIS A 16 -11.83 9.49 -12.21
N ALA A 17 -12.36 10.60 -12.75
CA ALA A 17 -12.31 11.89 -12.07
C ALA A 17 -13.17 11.88 -10.80
N LEU A 18 -14.34 11.25 -10.84
CA LEU A 18 -15.22 11.11 -9.68
C LEU A 18 -14.61 10.20 -8.61
N TYR A 19 -14.01 9.08 -9.01
CA TYR A 19 -13.29 8.18 -8.11
C TYR A 19 -12.17 8.91 -7.36
N LEU A 20 -11.34 9.68 -8.08
CA LEU A 20 -10.26 10.47 -7.47
C LEU A 20 -10.80 11.51 -6.47
N LYS A 21 -11.85 12.24 -6.84
CA LYS A 21 -12.51 13.18 -5.93
C LYS A 21 -12.99 12.51 -4.64
N LEU A 22 -13.66 11.36 -4.76
CA LEU A 22 -14.14 10.60 -3.59
C LEU A 22 -12.99 9.99 -2.79
N ALA A 23 -11.92 9.57 -3.45
CA ALA A 23 -10.74 9.01 -2.79
C ALA A 23 -10.01 10.06 -1.95
N PHE A 24 -9.75 11.25 -2.50
CA PHE A 24 -9.13 12.35 -1.75
C PHE A 24 -10.04 12.84 -0.63
N THR A 25 -11.34 12.95 -0.88
CA THR A 25 -12.32 13.33 0.16
C THR A 25 -12.36 12.30 1.29
N SER A 26 -12.38 11.00 0.98
CA SER A 26 -12.33 9.93 1.99
C SER A 26 -11.03 10.00 2.80
N THR A 27 -9.91 10.29 2.16
CA THR A 27 -8.59 10.45 2.81
C THR A 27 -8.58 11.65 3.74
N PHE A 28 -9.16 12.77 3.32
CA PHE A 28 -9.30 13.97 4.16
C PHE A 28 -10.18 13.69 5.38
N VAL A 29 -11.32 13.01 5.21
CA VAL A 29 -12.21 12.60 6.31
C VAL A 29 -11.51 11.64 7.25
N ALA A 30 -10.74 10.67 6.72
CA ALA A 30 -9.90 9.78 7.53
C ALA A 30 -8.93 10.57 8.41
N GLY A 31 -8.26 11.58 7.83
CA GLY A 31 -7.34 12.46 8.54
C GLY A 31 -8.02 13.28 9.63
N ILE A 32 -9.17 13.90 9.35
CA ILE A 32 -9.96 14.63 10.35
C ILE A 32 -10.37 13.70 11.49
N PHE A 33 -10.87 12.51 11.17
CA PHE A 33 -11.29 11.53 12.16
C PHE A 33 -10.13 11.14 13.08
N GLN A 34 -8.97 10.76 12.50
CA GLN A 34 -7.76 10.39 13.25
C GLN A 34 -7.23 11.56 14.12
N ALA A 35 -7.16 12.77 13.55
CA ALA A 35 -6.71 13.95 14.27
C ALA A 35 -7.67 14.31 15.42
N SER A 36 -8.98 14.13 15.21
CA SER A 36 -10.00 14.33 16.25
C SER A 36 -9.83 13.32 17.39
N LEU A 37 -9.56 12.04 17.09
CA LEU A 37 -9.27 11.05 18.13
C LEU A 37 -8.03 11.43 18.96
N GLY A 38 -6.95 11.88 18.31
CA GLY A 38 -5.75 12.37 19.00
C GLY A 38 -6.02 13.62 19.83
N PHE A 39 -6.82 14.56 19.32
CA PHE A 39 -7.22 15.78 20.02
C PHE A 39 -8.05 15.48 21.29
N PHE A 40 -9.00 14.55 21.20
CA PHE A 40 -9.78 14.09 22.35
C PHE A 40 -9.01 13.16 23.31
N ARG A 41 -7.71 12.95 23.07
CA ARG A 41 -6.83 12.09 23.86
C ARG A 41 -7.33 10.64 23.96
N LEU A 42 -7.89 10.13 22.87
CA LEU A 42 -8.39 8.75 22.77
C LEU A 42 -7.28 7.73 22.47
N GLY A 43 -6.01 8.11 22.64
CA GLY A 43 -4.85 7.24 22.48
C GLY A 43 -4.83 6.05 23.43
N PHE A 44 -5.57 6.08 24.52
CA PHE A 44 -5.74 4.91 25.40
C PHE A 44 -6.36 3.71 24.65
N LEU A 45 -7.12 3.94 23.56
CA LEU A 45 -7.68 2.87 22.71
C LEU A 45 -6.59 1.96 22.14
N ILE A 46 -5.38 2.49 22.01
CA ILE A 46 -4.21 1.79 21.47
C ILE A 46 -3.72 0.76 22.48
N ASP A 47 -3.84 1.02 23.78
CA ASP A 47 -3.50 0.09 24.85
C ASP A 47 -4.43 -1.13 24.92
N PHE A 48 -5.63 -1.03 24.37
CA PHE A 48 -6.54 -2.17 24.21
C PHE A 48 -6.17 -3.09 23.03
N LEU A 49 -5.29 -2.67 22.12
CA LEU A 49 -4.81 -3.52 21.02
C LEU A 49 -3.68 -4.42 21.51
N SER A 50 -4.03 -5.67 21.83
CA SER A 50 -3.05 -6.67 22.23
C SER A 50 -2.08 -7.00 21.09
N LYS A 51 -0.82 -7.34 21.43
CA LYS A 51 0.18 -7.85 20.47
C LYS A 51 -0.36 -8.99 19.57
N PRO A 52 -1.08 -10.01 20.07
CA PRO A 52 -1.59 -11.08 19.21
C PRO A 52 -2.67 -10.59 18.22
N THR A 53 -3.50 -9.62 18.59
CA THR A 53 -4.48 -9.01 17.66
C THR A 53 -3.77 -8.32 16.49
N LEU A 54 -2.70 -7.57 16.76
CA LEU A 54 -1.91 -6.90 15.73
C LEU A 54 -1.24 -7.90 14.80
N LEU A 55 -0.64 -8.96 15.34
CA LEU A 55 -0.01 -10.02 14.54
C LEU A 55 -1.03 -10.79 13.68
N GLY A 56 -2.22 -11.09 14.22
CA GLY A 56 -3.31 -11.74 13.47
C GLY A 56 -3.88 -10.86 12.35
N PHE A 57 -4.01 -9.56 12.60
CA PHE A 57 -4.40 -8.60 11.57
C PHE A 57 -3.36 -8.51 10.44
N MET A 58 -2.07 -8.38 10.79
CA MET A 58 -0.98 -8.34 9.81
C MET A 58 -0.87 -9.63 8.99
N SER A 59 -1.03 -10.80 9.61
CA SER A 59 -0.99 -12.08 8.89
C SER A 59 -2.18 -12.22 7.94
N GLY A 60 -3.39 -11.81 8.36
CA GLY A 60 -4.57 -11.77 7.51
C GLY A 60 -4.40 -10.82 6.32
N ALA A 61 -3.89 -9.61 6.56
CA ALA A 61 -3.58 -8.64 5.50
C ALA A 61 -2.54 -9.20 4.52
N ALA A 62 -1.48 -9.86 5.01
CA ALA A 62 -0.46 -10.49 4.17
C ALA A 62 -1.02 -11.58 3.26
N VAL A 63 -1.95 -12.41 3.75
CA VAL A 63 -2.65 -13.42 2.94
C VAL A 63 -3.48 -12.75 1.84
N ILE A 64 -4.26 -11.71 2.17
CA ILE A 64 -5.08 -10.99 1.19
C ILE A 64 -4.21 -10.35 0.11
N VAL A 65 -3.13 -9.66 0.49
CA VAL A 65 -2.19 -9.05 -0.46
C VAL A 65 -1.54 -10.12 -1.34
N SER A 66 -1.12 -11.26 -0.76
CA SER A 66 -0.54 -12.38 -1.54
C SER A 66 -1.52 -12.92 -2.58
N LEU A 67 -2.79 -13.07 -2.22
CA LEU A 67 -3.84 -13.49 -3.15
C LEU A 67 -4.09 -12.45 -4.26
N GLN A 68 -3.99 -11.16 -3.95
CA GLN A 68 -4.11 -10.10 -4.97
C GLN A 68 -2.92 -10.08 -5.93
N GLN A 69 -1.70 -10.36 -5.45
CA GLN A 69 -0.53 -10.47 -6.32
C GLN A 69 -0.59 -11.72 -7.22
N LEU A 70 -1.27 -12.79 -6.78
CA LEU A 70 -1.46 -14.00 -7.59
C LEU A 70 -2.19 -13.71 -8.91
N LYS A 71 -3.17 -12.79 -8.92
CA LYS A 71 -3.82 -12.29 -10.15
C LYS A 71 -2.78 -11.82 -11.16
N SER A 72 -1.89 -10.94 -10.72
CA SER A 72 -0.86 -10.35 -11.58
C SER A 72 0.15 -11.39 -12.05
N LEU A 73 0.47 -12.38 -11.21
CA LEU A 73 1.38 -13.46 -11.55
C LEU A 73 0.81 -14.40 -12.62
N LEU A 74 -0.49 -14.71 -12.54
CA LEU A 74 -1.18 -15.58 -13.50
C LEU A 74 -1.54 -14.86 -14.82
N GLY A 75 -1.53 -13.53 -14.83
CA GLY A 75 -1.83 -12.73 -16.02
C GLY A 75 -3.31 -12.71 -16.40
N ILE A 76 -4.21 -12.94 -15.45
CA ILE A 76 -5.66 -12.95 -15.68
C ILE A 76 -6.15 -11.52 -15.95
N VAL A 77 -6.73 -11.31 -17.14
CA VAL A 77 -7.15 -9.99 -17.62
C VAL A 77 -8.56 -9.66 -17.09
N HIS A 78 -9.47 -10.64 -17.11
CA HIS A 78 -10.81 -10.51 -16.52
C HIS A 78 -10.80 -11.06 -15.10
N PHE A 79 -10.51 -10.20 -14.15
CA PHE A 79 -10.54 -10.57 -12.75
C PHE A 79 -11.71 -9.89 -12.06
N THR A 80 -12.36 -10.61 -11.16
CA THR A 80 -13.45 -10.07 -10.34
C THR A 80 -13.03 -8.75 -9.65
N ASP A 81 -13.89 -7.73 -9.69
CA ASP A 81 -13.65 -6.45 -8.99
C ASP A 81 -13.67 -6.59 -7.46
N LYS A 82 -13.99 -7.79 -6.95
CA LYS A 82 -14.14 -8.07 -5.52
C LYS A 82 -12.81 -8.51 -4.90
N MET A 83 -12.34 -7.76 -3.89
CA MET A 83 -11.16 -8.12 -3.08
C MET A 83 -11.41 -9.22 -2.03
N GLN A 84 -12.52 -9.95 -2.11
CA GLN A 84 -12.86 -11.00 -1.14
C GLN A 84 -12.14 -12.31 -1.49
N ILE A 85 -11.65 -13.03 -0.48
CA ILE A 85 -10.86 -14.26 -0.63
C ILE A 85 -11.61 -15.32 -1.48
N VAL A 86 -12.91 -15.51 -1.22
CA VAL A 86 -13.71 -16.54 -1.90
C VAL A 86 -13.89 -16.23 -3.40
N PRO A 87 -14.35 -15.04 -3.82
CA PRO A 87 -14.36 -14.63 -5.22
C PRO A 87 -13.00 -14.68 -5.91
N VAL A 88 -11.93 -14.22 -5.24
CA VAL A 88 -10.57 -14.26 -5.79
C VAL A 88 -10.14 -15.69 -6.08
N LEU A 89 -10.31 -16.59 -5.11
CA LEU A 89 -9.91 -17.99 -5.25
C LEU A 89 -10.76 -18.70 -6.29
N SER A 90 -12.07 -18.46 -6.30
CA SER A 90 -12.99 -18.97 -7.32
C SER A 90 -12.61 -18.49 -8.72
N SER A 91 -12.25 -17.21 -8.88
CA SER A 91 -11.81 -16.63 -10.15
C SER A 91 -10.52 -17.28 -10.66
N VAL A 92 -9.57 -17.58 -9.77
CA VAL A 92 -8.31 -18.25 -10.12
C VAL A 92 -8.55 -19.66 -10.65
N PHE A 93 -9.47 -20.42 -10.04
CA PHE A 93 -9.77 -21.80 -10.44
C PHE A 93 -10.74 -21.91 -11.61
N HIS A 94 -11.61 -20.94 -11.84
CA HIS A 94 -12.56 -20.96 -12.97
C HIS A 94 -12.02 -20.34 -14.26
N HIS A 95 -11.08 -19.40 -14.19
CA HIS A 95 -10.49 -18.74 -15.38
C HIS A 95 -9.11 -19.32 -15.72
N THR A 96 -8.93 -20.64 -15.61
CA THR A 96 -7.67 -21.33 -15.95
C THR A 96 -7.29 -21.19 -17.43
N ASP A 97 -8.27 -20.92 -18.29
CA ASP A 97 -8.08 -20.78 -19.73
C ASP A 97 -7.44 -19.43 -20.13
N GLU A 98 -7.47 -18.41 -19.25
CA GLU A 98 -6.83 -17.11 -19.48
C GLU A 98 -5.37 -17.06 -19.03
N TRP A 99 -4.80 -18.17 -18.55
CA TRP A 99 -3.45 -18.17 -17.99
C TRP A 99 -2.39 -17.90 -19.06
N SER A 100 -1.62 -16.84 -18.85
CA SER A 100 -0.48 -16.50 -19.69
C SER A 100 0.78 -17.14 -19.12
N TRP A 101 1.21 -18.26 -19.73
CA TRP A 101 2.43 -18.95 -19.30
C TRP A 101 3.66 -18.03 -19.34
N GLN A 102 3.68 -17.06 -20.27
CA GLN A 102 4.76 -16.07 -20.37
C GLN A 102 4.84 -15.20 -19.11
N THR A 103 3.70 -14.70 -18.63
CA THR A 103 3.62 -13.86 -17.43
C THR A 103 4.03 -14.65 -16.19
N ILE A 104 3.60 -15.90 -16.10
CA ILE A 104 3.93 -16.80 -14.97
C ILE A 104 5.44 -17.04 -14.93
N VAL A 105 6.08 -17.40 -16.05
CA VAL A 105 7.52 -17.68 -16.09
C VAL A 105 8.34 -16.45 -15.73
N ILE A 106 8.00 -15.29 -16.29
CA ILE A 106 8.70 -14.03 -16.01
C ILE A 106 8.52 -13.63 -14.55
N GLY A 107 7.28 -13.68 -14.03
CA GLY A 107 7.01 -13.34 -12.63
C GLY A 107 7.69 -14.29 -11.64
N MET A 108 7.70 -15.60 -11.91
CA MET A 108 8.41 -16.58 -11.09
C MET A 108 9.93 -16.39 -11.12
N LEU A 109 10.50 -16.05 -12.28
CA LEU A 109 11.93 -15.74 -12.41
C LEU A 109 12.32 -14.55 -11.53
N PHE A 110 11.57 -13.45 -11.60
CA PHE A 110 11.83 -12.26 -10.77
C PHE A 110 11.58 -12.50 -9.29
N LEU A 111 10.57 -13.30 -8.94
CA LEU A 111 10.30 -13.69 -7.56
C LEU A 111 11.46 -14.52 -7.00
N ILE A 112 11.98 -15.50 -7.75
CA ILE A 112 13.15 -16.30 -7.34
C ILE A 112 14.40 -15.41 -7.20
N LEU A 113 14.63 -14.48 -8.14
CA LEU A 113 15.74 -13.54 -8.07
C LEU A 113 15.65 -12.68 -6.79
N MET A 114 14.47 -12.15 -6.48
CA MET A 114 14.28 -11.34 -5.28
C MET A 114 14.44 -12.16 -3.98
N LEU A 115 13.92 -13.38 -3.94
CA LEU A 115 14.04 -14.27 -2.78
C LEU A 115 15.49 -14.73 -2.55
N THR A 116 16.22 -15.04 -3.63
CA THR A 116 17.64 -15.43 -3.54
C THR A 116 18.52 -14.25 -3.12
N ALA A 117 18.26 -13.05 -3.63
CA ALA A 117 18.92 -11.82 -3.18
C ALA A 117 18.70 -11.57 -1.68
N ARG A 118 17.46 -11.77 -1.20
CA ARG A 118 17.13 -11.70 0.22
C ARG A 118 17.84 -12.78 1.04
N GLN A 119 17.84 -14.03 0.58
CA GLN A 119 18.50 -15.13 1.26
C GLN A 119 20.02 -14.90 1.38
N PHE A 120 20.64 -14.39 0.32
CA PHE A 120 22.05 -14.04 0.30
C PHE A 120 22.37 -12.91 1.29
N SER A 121 21.50 -11.89 1.37
CA SER A 121 21.63 -10.81 2.34
C SER A 121 21.62 -11.31 3.79
N ILE A 122 20.76 -12.29 4.10
CA ILE A 122 20.70 -12.90 5.44
C ILE A 122 21.97 -13.69 5.74
N TRP A 123 22.53 -14.43 4.76
CA TRP A 123 23.77 -15.18 4.95
C TRP A 123 25.01 -14.28 5.06
N LYS A 124 24.99 -13.11 4.44
CA LYS A 124 26.09 -12.16 4.43
C LYS A 124 25.59 -10.76 4.79
N PRO A 125 25.50 -10.42 6.09
CA PRO A 125 24.95 -9.13 6.55
C PRO A 125 25.72 -7.90 6.03
N LYS A 126 26.98 -8.08 5.58
CA LYS A 126 27.74 -7.03 4.88
C LYS A 126 27.09 -6.55 3.57
N PHE A 127 26.18 -7.33 2.99
CA PHE A 127 25.50 -7.06 1.73
C PHE A 127 24.01 -6.70 1.91
N PHE A 128 23.60 -6.17 3.05
CA PHE A 128 22.22 -5.74 3.31
C PHE A 128 21.61 -4.86 2.20
N TRP A 129 22.44 -3.99 1.60
CA TRP A 129 22.05 -3.10 0.48
C TRP A 129 21.53 -3.88 -0.74
N ILE A 130 21.95 -5.13 -0.94
CA ILE A 130 21.49 -5.97 -2.06
C ILE A 130 20.01 -6.31 -1.89
N SER A 131 19.55 -6.60 -0.67
CA SER A 131 18.13 -6.89 -0.42
C SER A 131 17.25 -5.66 -0.61
N ALA A 132 17.73 -4.47 -0.22
CA ALA A 132 17.02 -3.22 -0.42
C ALA A 132 16.98 -2.80 -1.90
N ALA A 133 18.03 -3.12 -2.67
CA ALA A 133 18.10 -2.81 -4.09
C ALA A 133 17.35 -3.81 -4.99
N ALA A 134 17.07 -5.03 -4.50
CA ALA A 134 16.51 -6.12 -5.30
C ALA A 134 15.18 -5.78 -6.02
N PRO A 135 14.19 -5.12 -5.40
CA PRO A 135 12.96 -4.73 -6.10
C PRO A 135 13.23 -3.73 -7.23
N LEU A 136 14.11 -2.75 -7.00
CA LEU A 136 14.47 -1.73 -8.00
C LEU A 136 15.24 -2.35 -9.18
N THR A 137 16.22 -3.20 -8.91
CA THR A 137 16.99 -3.88 -9.96
C THR A 137 16.13 -4.84 -10.77
N SER A 138 15.17 -5.52 -10.13
CA SER A 138 14.17 -6.34 -10.80
C SER A 138 13.35 -5.53 -11.81
N VAL A 139 12.85 -4.34 -11.43
CA VAL A 139 12.10 -3.45 -12.33
C VAL A 139 12.95 -2.96 -13.51
N ILE A 140 14.20 -2.55 -13.24
CA ILE A 140 15.12 -2.08 -14.29
C ILE A 140 15.42 -3.21 -15.28
N LEU A 141 15.78 -4.40 -14.78
CA LEU A 141 16.10 -5.56 -15.59
C LEU A 141 14.90 -5.99 -16.44
N SER A 142 13.70 -6.03 -15.85
CA SER A 142 12.45 -6.31 -16.57
C SER A 142 12.21 -5.32 -17.71
N THR A 143 12.37 -4.03 -17.44
CA THR A 143 12.18 -2.97 -18.44
C THR A 143 13.15 -3.12 -19.62
N VAL A 144 14.43 -3.42 -19.34
CA VAL A 144 15.44 -3.66 -20.37
C VAL A 144 15.11 -4.91 -21.20
N ILE A 145 14.72 -6.01 -20.55
CA ILE A 145 14.34 -7.26 -21.23
C ILE A 145 13.14 -7.02 -22.16
N VAL A 146 12.09 -6.35 -21.68
CA VAL A 146 10.90 -6.02 -22.47
C VAL A 146 11.24 -5.09 -23.64
N ALA A 147 12.10 -4.09 -23.42
CA ALA A 147 12.56 -3.18 -24.48
C ALA A 147 13.34 -3.91 -25.58
N LEU A 148 14.19 -4.88 -25.23
CA LEU A 148 14.94 -5.70 -26.19
C LEU A 148 14.06 -6.71 -26.93
N LEU A 149 13.02 -7.25 -26.28
CA LEU A 149 12.07 -8.19 -26.88
C LEU A 149 11.10 -7.52 -27.86
N GLY A 150 10.90 -6.19 -27.75
CA GLY A 150 10.13 -5.38 -28.69
C GLY A 150 8.75 -5.96 -29.02
N ALA A 151 8.52 -6.28 -30.30
CA ALA A 151 7.25 -6.81 -30.81
C ALA A 151 6.84 -8.18 -30.23
N LYS A 152 7.78 -8.97 -29.66
CA LYS A 152 7.48 -10.26 -29.04
C LYS A 152 6.83 -10.13 -27.66
N ALA A 153 6.83 -8.93 -27.07
CA ALA A 153 6.23 -8.65 -25.77
C ALA A 153 4.72 -8.31 -25.83
N HIS A 154 4.07 -8.35 -27.00
CA HIS A 154 2.66 -7.95 -27.17
C HIS A 154 1.64 -8.73 -26.32
N LYS A 155 2.01 -9.90 -25.79
CA LYS A 155 1.17 -10.69 -24.88
C LYS A 155 1.38 -10.38 -23.39
N ILE A 156 2.33 -9.50 -23.06
CA ILE A 156 2.66 -9.13 -21.68
C ILE A 156 2.04 -7.77 -21.41
N ALA A 157 1.24 -7.67 -20.34
CA ALA A 157 0.68 -6.40 -19.90
C ALA A 157 1.82 -5.44 -19.54
N THR A 158 1.91 -4.33 -20.27
CA THR A 158 2.90 -3.27 -20.02
C THR A 158 2.23 -2.09 -19.33
N ILE A 159 3.00 -1.38 -18.51
CA ILE A 159 2.53 -0.15 -17.88
C ILE A 159 2.32 0.87 -19.00
N GLY A 160 1.11 1.45 -19.06
CA GLY A 160 0.74 2.46 -20.05
C GLY A 160 1.48 3.78 -19.87
N HIS A 161 1.03 4.81 -20.59
CA HIS A 161 1.66 6.13 -20.50
C HIS A 161 1.48 6.74 -19.09
N LEU A 162 2.58 6.93 -18.37
CA LEU A 162 2.59 7.74 -17.15
C LEU A 162 2.71 9.23 -17.51
N PRO A 163 1.78 10.10 -17.04
CA PRO A 163 1.93 11.54 -17.18
C PRO A 163 3.17 12.00 -16.41
N LYS A 164 4.00 12.84 -17.04
CA LYS A 164 5.21 13.39 -16.42
C LYS A 164 4.86 14.67 -15.66
N GLY A 165 5.43 14.82 -14.46
CA GLY A 165 5.33 16.06 -13.67
C GLY A 165 4.72 15.86 -12.29
N LEU A 166 4.65 16.94 -11.53
CA LEU A 166 3.99 16.97 -10.23
C LEU A 166 2.47 16.96 -10.43
N ASN A 167 1.77 16.13 -9.66
CA ASN A 167 0.31 16.11 -9.67
C ASN A 167 -0.19 17.48 -9.19
N PRO A 168 -1.11 18.17 -9.89
CA PRO A 168 -1.65 19.44 -9.43
C PRO A 168 -2.27 19.31 -8.03
N PRO A 169 -2.29 20.39 -7.23
CA PRO A 169 -2.87 20.35 -5.89
C PRO A 169 -4.36 19.97 -5.96
N SER A 170 -4.73 18.89 -5.26
CA SER A 170 -6.10 18.36 -5.20
C SER A 170 -7.01 19.06 -4.20
N SER A 171 -6.60 20.19 -3.62
CA SER A 171 -7.44 20.96 -2.68
C SER A 171 -8.80 21.36 -3.27
N LYS A 172 -8.85 21.63 -4.58
CA LYS A 172 -10.10 21.93 -5.31
C LYS A 172 -10.91 20.69 -5.72
N MET A 173 -10.35 19.50 -5.57
CA MET A 173 -11.00 18.21 -5.89
C MET A 173 -11.73 17.60 -4.68
N LEU A 174 -11.60 18.20 -3.50
CA LEU A 174 -12.36 17.79 -2.32
C LEU A 174 -13.86 18.05 -2.54
N TYR A 175 -14.64 16.98 -2.45
CA TYR A 175 -16.03 16.95 -2.84
C TYR A 175 -16.92 16.87 -1.58
N PHE A 176 -17.36 18.04 -1.11
CA PHE A 176 -18.13 18.17 0.14
C PHE A 176 -19.66 18.26 -0.06
N GLY A 177 -20.18 18.04 -1.27
CA GLY A 177 -21.62 18.12 -1.56
C GLY A 177 -22.09 16.95 -2.41
N GLY A 178 -23.40 16.69 -2.47
CA GLY A 178 -24.00 15.68 -3.36
C GLY A 178 -24.16 14.27 -2.76
N SER A 179 -24.75 13.36 -3.55
CA SER A 179 -25.24 12.05 -3.09
C SER A 179 -24.16 11.08 -2.59
N TYR A 180 -22.91 11.25 -3.05
CA TYR A 180 -21.78 10.37 -2.72
C TYR A 180 -20.98 10.83 -1.48
N LEU A 181 -21.33 11.94 -0.85
CA LEU A 181 -20.62 12.45 0.33
C LEU A 181 -20.69 11.47 1.51
N ILE A 182 -21.87 10.93 1.78
CA ILE A 182 -22.09 9.96 2.88
C ILE A 182 -21.24 8.71 2.65
N LEU A 183 -21.13 8.27 1.39
CA LEU A 183 -20.25 7.17 1.02
C LEU A 183 -18.80 7.52 1.34
N ALA A 184 -18.31 8.69 0.89
CA ALA A 184 -16.94 9.14 1.14
C ALA A 184 -16.61 9.25 2.64
N ILE A 185 -17.57 9.70 3.45
CA ILE A 185 -17.42 9.77 4.91
C ILE A 185 -17.31 8.36 5.49
N LYS A 186 -18.23 7.46 5.13
CA LYS A 186 -18.23 6.07 5.60
C LYS A 186 -16.93 5.36 5.21
N THR A 187 -16.49 5.50 3.95
CA THR A 187 -15.24 4.92 3.48
C THR A 187 -14.05 5.54 4.21
N GLY A 188 -14.03 6.86 4.38
CA GLY A 188 -12.99 7.59 5.10
C GLY A 188 -12.82 7.13 6.54
N ILE A 189 -13.91 6.95 7.30
CA ILE A 189 -13.86 6.45 8.68
C ILE A 189 -13.29 5.03 8.72
N VAL A 190 -13.79 4.11 7.87
CA VAL A 190 -13.30 2.73 7.84
C VAL A 190 -11.82 2.67 7.46
N THR A 191 -11.41 3.42 6.43
CA THR A 191 -10.00 3.47 6.02
C THR A 191 -9.11 4.18 7.03
N GLY A 192 -9.65 5.15 7.76
CA GLY A 192 -8.94 5.86 8.83
C GLY A 192 -8.66 4.96 10.02
N ILE A 193 -9.62 4.11 10.42
CA ILE A 193 -9.39 3.10 11.47
C ILE A 193 -8.32 2.10 11.02
N LEU A 194 -8.38 1.64 9.77
CA LEU A 194 -7.40 0.71 9.21
C LEU A 194 -5.99 1.32 9.18
N SER A 195 -5.88 2.54 8.65
CA SER A 195 -4.65 3.32 8.57
C SER A 195 -4.02 3.57 9.94
N LEU A 196 -4.85 3.90 10.92
CA LEU A 196 -4.43 4.13 12.30
C LEU A 196 -3.91 2.83 12.93
N THR A 197 -4.66 1.73 12.77
CA THR A 197 -4.28 0.41 13.31
C THR A 197 -2.92 -0.05 12.76
N GLU A 198 -2.69 0.10 11.45
CA GLU A 198 -1.40 -0.22 10.83
C GLU A 198 -0.26 0.67 11.34
N GLY A 199 -0.48 1.99 11.38
CA GLY A 199 0.53 2.93 11.89
C GLY A 199 0.96 2.61 13.33
N ILE A 200 -0.02 2.35 14.20
CA ILE A 200 0.22 1.93 15.58
C ILE A 200 0.96 0.59 15.65
N ALA A 201 0.58 -0.39 14.82
CA ALA A 201 1.21 -1.70 14.81
C ALA A 201 2.71 -1.59 14.51
N VAL A 202 3.05 -0.78 13.51
CA VAL A 202 4.43 -0.49 13.12
C VAL A 202 5.15 0.28 14.23
N GLY A 203 4.56 1.35 14.74
CA GLY A 203 5.12 2.15 15.83
C GLY A 203 5.44 1.32 17.08
N ARG A 204 4.54 0.42 17.47
CA ARG A 204 4.75 -0.51 18.60
C ARG A 204 5.81 -1.56 18.34
N THR A 205 5.92 -2.02 17.10
CA THR A 205 6.97 -2.98 16.73
C THR A 205 8.35 -2.33 16.87
N PHE A 206 8.53 -1.10 16.39
CA PHE A 206 9.78 -0.35 16.58
C PHE A 206 10.05 -0.01 18.04
N ALA A 207 9.03 0.38 18.80
CA ALA A 207 9.14 0.66 20.23
C ALA A 207 9.58 -0.56 21.04
N ALA A 208 9.05 -1.75 20.74
CA ALA A 208 9.47 -3.00 21.35
C ALA A 208 10.93 -3.36 20.99
N LEU A 209 11.36 -3.09 19.76
CA LEU A 209 12.74 -3.35 19.32
C LEU A 209 13.77 -2.39 19.94
N LYS A 210 13.37 -1.14 20.17
CA LYS A 210 14.25 -0.06 20.64
C LYS A 210 14.05 0.33 22.11
N ASN A 211 13.18 -0.38 22.83
CA ASN A 211 12.86 -0.13 24.24
C ASN A 211 12.44 1.33 24.54
N TYR A 212 11.62 1.94 23.68
CA TYR A 212 10.96 3.22 23.98
C TYR A 212 9.44 3.02 24.08
N GLN A 213 8.73 4.02 24.59
CA GLN A 213 7.26 4.01 24.69
C GLN A 213 6.65 4.86 23.58
N VAL A 214 5.57 4.37 22.96
CA VAL A 214 4.82 5.12 21.93
C VAL A 214 3.69 5.90 22.60
N ASP A 215 3.65 7.21 22.42
CA ASP A 215 2.48 8.00 22.79
C ASP A 215 1.41 7.88 21.71
N GLY A 216 0.33 7.17 22.04
CA GLY A 216 -0.80 6.96 21.16
C GLY A 216 -1.46 8.27 20.68
N ASN A 217 -1.61 9.27 21.53
CA ASN A 217 -2.29 10.51 21.16
C ASN A 217 -1.51 11.28 20.09
N GLN A 218 -0.19 11.31 20.24
CA GLN A 218 0.72 11.96 19.30
C GLN A 218 0.72 11.22 17.95
N GLU A 219 0.74 9.90 17.98
CA GLU A 219 0.71 9.07 16.77
C GLU A 219 -0.59 9.28 15.97
N MET A 220 -1.74 9.29 16.66
CA MET A 220 -3.05 9.52 16.03
C MET A 220 -3.14 10.91 15.38
N MET A 221 -2.61 11.93 16.06
CA MET A 221 -2.56 13.30 15.54
C MET A 221 -1.62 13.41 14.33
N ALA A 222 -0.44 12.78 14.39
CA ALA A 222 0.53 12.80 13.31
C ALA A 222 -0.01 12.14 12.04
N ILE A 223 -0.56 10.93 12.14
CA ILE A 223 -1.17 10.21 11.00
C ILE A 223 -2.37 11.00 10.47
N GLY A 224 -3.20 11.56 11.36
CA GLY A 224 -4.35 12.37 10.97
C GLY A 224 -3.97 13.61 10.16
N LEU A 225 -3.01 14.40 10.65
CA LEU A 225 -2.50 15.58 9.95
C LEU A 225 -1.82 15.21 8.62
N MET A 226 -1.08 14.10 8.59
CA MET A 226 -0.46 13.58 7.36
C MET A 226 -1.50 13.27 6.29
N ASN A 227 -2.60 12.62 6.65
CA ASN A 227 -3.68 12.30 5.72
C ASN A 227 -4.47 13.55 5.29
N MET A 228 -4.68 14.52 6.19
CA MET A 228 -5.30 15.81 5.83
C MET A 228 -4.46 16.56 4.79
N VAL A 229 -3.17 16.75 5.04
CA VAL A 229 -2.26 17.47 4.12
C VAL A 229 -2.01 16.66 2.84
N GLY A 230 -1.88 15.33 2.96
CA GLY A 230 -1.72 14.40 1.85
C GLY A 230 -2.88 14.47 0.86
N SER A 231 -4.12 14.50 1.35
CA SER A 231 -5.29 14.59 0.46
C SER A 231 -5.30 15.87 -0.39
N CYS A 232 -4.80 16.99 0.13
CA CYS A 232 -4.66 18.26 -0.60
C CYS A 232 -3.54 18.24 -1.66
N SER A 233 -2.58 17.32 -1.51
CA SER A 233 -1.45 17.09 -2.43
C SER A 233 -1.65 15.87 -3.33
N SER A 234 -2.89 15.40 -3.45
CA SER A 234 -3.28 14.29 -4.34
C SER A 234 -2.77 12.92 -3.87
N CYS A 235 -2.52 12.75 -2.58
CA CYS A 235 -2.18 11.47 -1.96
C CYS A 235 -3.43 10.73 -1.49
N TYR A 236 -3.39 9.40 -1.59
CA TYR A 236 -4.34 8.50 -0.94
C TYR A 236 -4.02 8.35 0.55
N VAL A 237 -4.91 7.68 1.27
CA VAL A 237 -4.71 7.36 2.69
C VAL A 237 -3.36 6.68 2.91
N THR A 238 -2.56 7.30 3.76
CA THR A 238 -1.21 6.88 4.13
C THR A 238 -1.27 6.15 5.47
N THR A 239 -0.43 5.13 5.62
CA THR A 239 -0.33 4.29 6.83
C THR A 239 1.14 4.06 7.17
N GLY A 240 1.43 3.40 8.29
CA GLY A 240 2.81 3.09 8.69
C GLY A 240 3.47 2.10 7.73
N CYS A 241 4.68 2.42 7.26
CA CYS A 241 5.48 1.48 6.45
C CYS A 241 6.19 0.48 7.37
N GLY A 242 5.72 -0.76 7.37
CA GLY A 242 6.23 -1.85 8.21
C GLY A 242 7.41 -2.62 7.61
N GLU A 243 8.33 -1.96 6.90
CA GLU A 243 9.62 -2.59 6.57
C GLU A 243 10.50 -2.60 7.82
N VAL A 244 10.32 -3.61 8.66
CA VAL A 244 11.19 -3.85 9.81
C VAL A 244 12.46 -4.51 9.29
N PRO A 245 13.64 -3.85 9.36
CA PRO A 245 14.89 -4.52 9.04
C PRO A 245 15.08 -5.64 10.06
N VAL A 246 15.17 -6.88 9.59
CA VAL A 246 15.45 -8.06 10.43
C VAL A 246 16.83 -7.93 11.11
N ASP A 247 17.69 -7.04 10.61
CA ASP A 247 19.01 -6.77 11.15
C ASP A 247 19.07 -5.39 11.81
N LEU A 248 18.72 -5.33 13.10
CA LEU A 248 19.07 -4.19 13.94
C LEU A 248 20.47 -4.35 14.53
N GLY A 249 21.44 -4.48 13.63
CA GLY A 249 22.84 -4.16 13.84
C GLY A 249 23.22 -2.95 13.00
N ASP A 250 22.40 -1.89 13.05
CA ASP A 250 22.68 -0.65 12.32
C ASP A 250 23.86 0.08 13.02
N PRO A 251 25.07 0.16 12.40
CA PRO A 251 26.24 0.77 13.04
C PRO A 251 26.11 2.30 13.18
N TRP A 252 25.12 2.90 12.52
CA TRP A 252 25.03 4.35 12.35
C TRP A 252 23.99 5.05 13.21
N GLY A 253 23.19 4.32 13.99
CA GLY A 253 22.40 4.90 15.09
C GLY A 253 21.50 6.09 14.74
N ARG A 254 21.04 6.25 13.48
CA ARG A 254 20.25 7.42 13.06
C ARG A 254 18.75 7.09 13.03
N PRO A 255 17.93 7.54 14.00
CA PRO A 255 16.57 7.02 14.16
C PRO A 255 15.49 7.70 13.28
N TYR A 256 15.81 8.76 12.54
CA TYR A 256 14.78 9.68 12.00
C TYR A 256 14.90 10.07 10.52
N LEU A 257 15.87 9.54 9.77
CA LEU A 257 16.18 10.02 8.40
C LEU A 257 15.71 9.11 7.27
N THR A 258 15.48 7.83 7.54
CA THR A 258 15.10 6.85 6.53
C THR A 258 13.74 7.10 5.85
N PRO A 259 12.67 7.53 6.56
CA PRO A 259 11.38 7.80 5.91
C PRO A 259 11.41 9.03 4.99
N CYS A 260 12.14 10.09 5.39
CA CYS A 260 12.24 11.34 4.62
C CYS A 260 13.01 11.19 3.30
N LEU A 261 13.94 10.21 3.22
CA LEU A 261 14.64 9.90 1.97
C LEU A 261 13.73 9.17 0.97
N SER A 262 12.80 8.32 1.44
CA SER A 262 11.84 7.62 0.58
C SER A 262 10.88 8.59 -0.14
N SER A 263 10.46 9.66 0.55
CA SER A 263 9.59 10.70 -0.04
C SER A 263 10.28 11.60 -1.09
N ARG A 264 11.61 11.54 -1.24
CA ARG A 264 12.33 12.28 -2.29
C ARG A 264 12.53 11.49 -3.58
N ILE A 265 12.18 10.21 -3.59
CA ILE A 265 12.38 9.30 -4.73
C ILE A 265 11.11 9.20 -5.60
N LEU A 266 9.99 9.75 -5.14
CA LEU A 266 8.73 9.93 -5.86
C LEU A 266 8.51 11.41 -6.19
#